data_AF-K5X374-F1
#
_entry.id   AF-K5X374-F1
#
_cell.length_a   1.000
_cell.length_b   1.000
_cell.length_c   1.000
_cell.angle_alpha   90.00
_cell.angle_beta   90.00
_cell.angle_gamma   90.00
#
_symmetry.space_group_name_H-M   'P 1'
#
loop_
_entity.id
_entity.type
_entity.pdbx_description
1 polymer ?
#
loop_
_entity_poly.entity_id
_entity_poly.type
_entity_poly.pdbx_seq_one_letter_code
_entity_poly.pdbx_strand_id
1 'polypeptide(L)'
;MVQQLRPVRNKACSIIHVQSDLSIVYLPLEKAEVHADVADVSAIVTVTQYFLQSFPTGILHAKYIFPVPAKLAVCGFQMTVEDSTVITTITKERDEAKRDYKNAVQLRQTTGLVELITNDVFSISVGALPIGKMITTTVTYMLNLMEDDATNQIRLQIPIVLSHGAAGHKRILPHHISISIDVCMQDTARSIASPTHLMLTILDNRSNAMSHSSQYLSQDFLTQDFVLCIAADGLDTLHCVAECASTSAVAMQLNIVPKFNLLPIVNQEYIFLVDCSGSMEGSRIETAQHVLVMLLRVLPS
;
A
#
# COMPACT_ATOMS: atom_id res chain seq x y z
N MET A 1 25.93 -14.04 14.99
CA MET A 1 24.97 -15.06 14.50
C MET A 1 23.61 -14.37 14.41
N VAL A 2 23.24 -13.92 13.20
CA VAL A 2 22.04 -13.09 12.99
C VAL A 2 20.83 -14.00 13.03
N GLN A 3 20.07 -13.95 14.11
CA GLN A 3 18.85 -14.74 14.28
C GLN A 3 17.80 -14.14 13.33
N GLN A 4 17.49 -14.89 12.26
CA GLN A 4 16.39 -14.56 11.37
C GLN A 4 15.09 -14.55 12.20
N LEU A 5 14.54 -13.36 12.40
CA LEU A 5 13.23 -13.16 13.00
C LEU A 5 12.19 -13.87 12.12
N ARG A 6 11.43 -14.79 12.72
CA ARG A 6 10.32 -15.49 12.05
C ARG A 6 9.29 -14.48 11.51
N PRO A 7 8.65 -14.75 10.36
CA PRO A 7 7.67 -13.84 9.77
C PRO A 7 6.41 -13.82 10.65
N VAL A 8 6.24 -12.73 11.40
CA VAL A 8 4.98 -12.43 12.09
C VAL A 8 3.91 -12.23 11.02
N ARG A 9 2.85 -13.04 11.07
CA ARG A 9 1.72 -13.09 10.11
C ARG A 9 0.82 -11.84 10.09
N ASN A 10 1.17 -10.78 10.82
CA ASN A 10 0.49 -9.49 10.82
C ASN A 10 1.56 -8.39 10.81
N LYS A 11 2.00 -7.99 9.62
CA LYS A 11 2.92 -6.85 9.48
C LYS A 11 2.08 -5.57 9.41
N ALA A 12 1.67 -5.07 10.58
CA ALA A 12 1.06 -3.75 10.68
C ALA A 12 2.05 -2.69 10.17
N CYS A 13 1.55 -1.69 9.45
CA CYS A 13 2.36 -0.55 9.03
C CYS A 13 2.63 0.33 10.26
N SER A 14 3.87 0.37 10.74
CA SER A 14 4.18 1.02 12.02
C SER A 14 5.66 1.34 12.18
N ILE A 15 5.97 2.20 13.15
CA ILE A 15 7.31 2.40 13.68
C ILE A 15 7.52 1.42 14.84
N ILE A 16 8.51 0.53 14.70
CA ILE A 16 8.89 -0.43 15.72
C ILE A 16 10.17 -0.04 16.43
N HIS A 17 10.24 -0.36 17.71
CA HIS A 17 11.43 -0.24 18.54
C HIS A 17 11.67 -1.54 19.29
N VAL A 18 12.92 -1.99 19.31
CA VAL A 18 13.35 -3.17 20.05
C VAL A 18 13.90 -2.71 21.39
N GLN A 19 13.25 -3.11 22.48
CA GLN A 19 13.68 -2.79 23.83
C GLN A 19 14.87 -3.65 24.26
N SER A 20 15.50 -3.29 25.39
CA SER A 20 16.67 -4.00 25.95
C SER A 20 16.38 -5.47 26.30
N ASP A 21 15.13 -5.81 26.55
CA ASP A 21 14.65 -7.17 26.82
C ASP A 21 14.33 -7.97 25.53
N LEU A 22 14.67 -7.41 24.36
CA LEU A 22 14.37 -7.95 23.03
C LEU A 22 12.89 -7.96 22.66
N SER A 23 12.01 -7.34 23.45
CA SER A 23 10.61 -7.16 23.06
C SER A 23 10.49 -6.13 21.93
N ILE A 24 9.56 -6.38 21.00
CA ILE A 24 9.24 -5.45 19.92
C ILE A 24 8.02 -4.64 20.34
N VAL A 25 8.20 -3.33 20.34
CA VAL A 25 7.15 -2.39 20.69
C VAL A 25 6.83 -1.50 19.51
N TYR A 26 5.54 -1.23 19.31
CA TYR A 26 5.00 -0.49 18.19
C TYR A 26 4.53 0.88 18.68
N LEU A 27 4.85 1.94 17.95
CA LEU A 27 4.29 3.25 18.26
C LEU A 27 2.80 3.27 17.90
N PRO A 28 1.94 3.83 18.78
CA PRO A 28 0.52 3.99 18.48
C PRO A 28 0.33 4.96 17.32
N LEU A 29 -0.52 4.56 16.37
CA LEU A 29 -1.00 5.42 15.29
C LEU A 29 -2.12 6.29 15.85
N GLU A 30 -2.01 7.60 15.69
CA GLU A 30 -3.04 8.56 16.08
C GLU A 30 -3.93 8.90 14.89
N LYS A 31 -3.39 9.00 13.67
CA LYS A 31 -4.16 9.35 12.47
C LYS A 31 -3.51 8.77 11.22
N ALA A 32 -4.31 8.38 10.23
CA ALA A 32 -3.82 8.14 8.88
C ALA A 32 -4.63 8.94 7.85
N GLU A 33 -3.92 9.54 6.91
CA GLU A 33 -4.46 10.24 5.76
C GLU A 33 -3.97 9.53 4.51
N VAL A 34 -4.88 9.23 3.59
CA VAL A 34 -4.56 8.62 2.31
C VAL A 34 -5.09 9.52 1.22
N HIS A 35 -4.20 9.90 0.31
CA HIS A 35 -4.56 10.58 -0.91
C HIS A 35 -4.23 9.68 -2.09
N ALA A 36 -5.17 9.47 -3.00
CA ALA A 36 -4.96 8.67 -4.19
C ALA A 36 -5.33 9.47 -5.44
N ASP A 37 -4.36 9.65 -6.33
CA ASP A 37 -4.53 10.18 -7.67
C ASP A 37 -4.62 9.01 -8.64
N VAL A 38 -5.82 8.75 -9.15
CA VAL A 38 -6.09 7.72 -10.14
C VAL A 38 -6.10 8.37 -11.52
N ALA A 39 -5.19 7.94 -12.39
CA ALA A 39 -5.15 8.31 -13.79
C ALA A 39 -5.35 7.04 -14.63
N ASP A 40 -6.56 6.87 -15.15
CA ASP A 40 -6.96 5.69 -15.90
C ASP A 40 -6.66 4.39 -15.12
N VAL A 41 -5.82 3.49 -15.63
CA VAL A 41 -5.47 2.22 -14.95
C VAL A 41 -4.28 2.33 -13.97
N SER A 42 -3.82 3.54 -13.66
CA SER A 42 -2.71 3.75 -12.73
C SER A 42 -3.15 4.60 -11.55
N ALA A 43 -2.53 4.35 -10.39
CA ALA A 43 -2.73 5.18 -9.21
C ALA A 43 -1.40 5.55 -8.56
N ILE A 44 -1.28 6.81 -8.18
CA ILE A 44 -0.30 7.29 -7.21
C ILE A 44 -1.04 7.41 -5.89
N VAL A 45 -0.51 6.79 -4.83
CA VAL A 45 -1.09 6.86 -3.50
C VAL A 45 -0.06 7.42 -2.53
N THR A 46 -0.46 8.47 -1.83
CA THR A 46 0.32 9.09 -0.76
C THR A 46 -0.36 8.80 0.58
N VAL A 47 0.37 8.13 1.46
CA VAL A 47 -0.10 7.76 2.80
C VAL A 47 0.69 8.54 3.83
N THR A 48 -0.01 9.40 4.59
CA THR A 48 0.55 10.16 5.71
C THR A 48 0.05 9.60 7.03
N GLN A 49 0.95 9.13 7.88
CA GLN A 49 0.66 8.53 9.17
C GLN A 49 1.27 9.35 10.29
N TYR A 50 0.51 9.49 11.38
CA TYR A 50 0.88 10.26 12.56
C TYR A 50 1.05 9.31 13.74
N PHE A 51 2.28 9.11 14.20
CA PHE A 51 2.61 8.26 15.33
C PHE A 51 2.97 9.09 16.56
N LEU A 52 2.49 8.70 17.74
CA LEU A 52 2.88 9.34 19.00
C LEU A 52 3.97 8.53 19.69
N GLN A 53 5.10 9.17 19.95
CA GLN A 53 6.12 8.58 20.82
C GLN A 53 5.68 8.69 22.29
N SER A 54 4.99 7.65 22.76
CA SER A 54 4.38 7.61 24.10
C SER A 54 5.23 6.88 25.16
N PHE A 55 6.43 6.40 24.80
CA PHE A 55 7.31 5.70 25.73
C PHE A 55 8.03 6.66 26.69
N PRO A 56 8.30 6.24 27.95
CA PRO A 56 8.92 7.09 28.97
C PRO A 56 10.41 7.36 28.72
N THR A 57 11.01 6.72 27.72
CA THR A 57 12.42 6.88 27.34
C THR A 57 12.51 7.26 25.87
N GLY A 58 13.49 8.11 25.54
CA GLY A 58 13.75 8.48 24.15
C GLY A 58 14.24 7.28 23.35
N ILE A 59 13.76 7.13 22.12
CA ILE A 59 14.15 6.01 21.26
C ILE A 59 15.33 6.45 20.40
N LEU A 60 16.49 5.83 20.62
CA LEU A 60 17.68 6.08 19.81
C LEU A 60 17.60 5.40 18.44
N HIS A 61 17.03 4.19 18.39
CA HIS A 61 16.92 3.38 17.18
C HIS A 61 15.52 2.76 17.05
N ALA A 62 14.86 3.04 15.94
CA ALA A 62 13.59 2.45 15.54
C ALA A 62 13.65 2.04 14.06
N LYS A 63 12.61 1.34 13.60
CA LYS A 63 12.42 1.02 12.19
C LYS A 63 10.99 1.33 11.78
N TYR A 64 10.82 2.08 10.72
CA TYR A 64 9.56 2.16 10.01
C TYR A 64 9.39 0.91 9.14
N ILE A 65 8.19 0.34 9.15
CA ILE A 65 7.82 -0.85 8.37
C ILE A 65 6.56 -0.52 7.58
N PHE A 66 6.64 -0.67 6.26
CA PHE A 66 5.53 -0.53 5.33
C PHE A 66 5.40 -1.82 4.51
N PRO A 67 4.26 -2.53 4.58
CA PRO A 67 4.05 -3.72 3.76
C PRO A 67 3.89 -3.32 2.30
N VAL A 68 4.61 -3.99 1.41
CA VAL A 68 4.57 -3.75 -0.05
C VAL A 68 3.82 -4.92 -0.68
N PRO A 69 2.55 -4.78 -1.09
CA PRO A 69 1.84 -5.81 -1.84
C PRO A 69 2.51 -6.07 -3.19
N ALA A 70 2.27 -7.25 -3.76
CA ALA A 70 2.65 -7.53 -5.14
C ALA A 70 1.99 -6.49 -6.08
N LYS A 71 2.78 -5.88 -6.99
CA LYS A 71 2.42 -4.77 -7.91
C LYS A 71 2.57 -3.34 -7.35
N LEU A 72 3.02 -3.14 -6.11
CA LEU A 72 3.31 -1.82 -5.56
C LEU A 72 4.78 -1.43 -5.76
N ALA A 73 5.02 -0.21 -6.24
CA ALA A 73 6.35 0.41 -6.28
C ALA A 73 6.40 1.63 -5.35
N VAL A 74 7.29 1.62 -4.34
CA VAL A 74 7.49 2.78 -3.47
C VAL A 74 8.32 3.82 -4.21
N CYS A 75 7.77 5.03 -4.35
CA CYS A 75 8.36 6.13 -5.11
C CYS A 75 9.04 7.16 -4.21
N GLY A 76 8.59 7.29 -2.95
CA GLY A 76 9.16 8.26 -2.02
C GLY A 76 8.81 7.96 -0.56
N PHE A 77 9.70 8.38 0.33
CA PHE A 77 9.48 8.35 1.77
C PHE A 77 10.05 9.58 2.46
N GLN A 78 9.22 10.21 3.28
CA GLN A 78 9.60 11.33 4.13
C GLN A 78 9.17 11.07 5.57
N MET A 79 10.01 11.45 6.52
CA MET A 79 9.66 11.46 7.93
C MET A 79 10.00 12.81 8.56
N THR A 80 9.09 13.32 9.38
CA THR A 80 9.26 14.57 10.14
C THR A 80 8.96 14.30 11.61
N VAL A 81 9.75 14.87 12.51
CA VAL A 81 9.51 14.84 13.95
C VAL A 81 9.19 16.26 14.40
N GLU A 82 7.93 16.51 14.80
CA GLU A 82 7.34 17.77 15.30
C GLU A 82 8.27 19.01 15.28
N ASP A 83 8.06 19.90 14.28
CA ASP A 83 8.76 21.18 14.02
C ASP A 83 10.30 21.13 13.92
N SER A 84 10.90 19.96 13.74
CA SER A 84 12.34 19.79 13.51
C SER A 84 12.66 18.79 12.39
N THR A 85 13.85 18.96 11.81
CA THR A 85 14.54 18.18 10.76
C THR A 85 13.63 17.28 9.89
N VAL A 86 13.30 17.76 8.70
CA VAL A 86 12.74 16.89 7.65
C VAL A 86 13.81 15.86 7.27
N ILE A 87 13.56 14.59 7.60
CA ILE A 87 14.37 13.49 7.09
C ILE A 87 13.72 13.08 5.78
N THR A 88 14.05 13.80 4.70
CA THR A 88 13.70 13.39 3.34
C THR A 88 14.65 12.28 2.94
N THR A 89 14.09 11.12 2.59
CA THR A 89 14.90 10.05 2.05
C THR A 89 14.87 10.17 0.54
N ILE A 90 16.00 10.53 -0.05
CA ILE A 90 16.23 10.28 -1.46
C ILE A 90 16.56 8.80 -1.54
N THR A 91 15.76 8.03 -2.26
CA THR A 91 15.99 6.61 -2.53
C THR A 91 17.40 6.46 -3.10
N LYS A 92 18.31 5.88 -2.32
CA LYS A 92 19.70 5.64 -2.69
C LYS A 92 19.90 4.14 -2.84
N GLU A 93 20.80 3.73 -3.73
CA GLU A 93 21.13 2.32 -3.85
C GLU A 93 21.55 1.71 -2.49
N ARG A 94 21.12 0.46 -2.27
CA ARG A 94 21.28 -0.33 -1.02
C ARG A 94 22.67 -0.25 -0.38
N ASP A 95 23.73 -0.23 -1.18
CA ASP A 95 25.10 -0.22 -0.69
C ASP A 95 25.62 1.19 -0.37
N GLU A 96 25.05 2.23 -0.97
CA GLU A 96 25.33 3.62 -0.61
C GLU A 96 24.68 3.97 0.74
N ALA A 97 23.41 3.59 0.95
CA ALA A 97 22.68 3.82 2.20
C ALA A 97 23.36 3.18 3.44
N LYS A 98 23.94 1.98 3.28
CA LYS A 98 24.68 1.30 4.37
C LYS A 98 25.96 2.04 4.78
N ARG A 99 26.64 2.69 3.83
CA ARG A 99 27.86 3.47 4.10
C ARG A 99 27.52 4.76 4.84
N ASP A 100 26.49 5.46 4.38
CA ASP A 100 26.04 6.73 4.97
C ASP A 100 25.60 6.57 6.44
N TYR A 101 24.89 5.48 6.77
CA TYR A 101 24.51 5.18 8.16
C TYR A 101 25.69 4.93 9.10
N LYS A 102 26.67 4.12 8.67
CA LYS A 102 27.84 3.84 9.52
C LYS A 102 28.60 5.13 9.83
N ASN A 103 28.68 6.04 8.86
CA ASN A 103 29.31 7.35 9.03
C ASN A 103 28.48 8.26 9.94
N ALA A 104 27.15 8.34 9.77
CA ALA A 104 26.27 9.19 10.60
C ALA A 104 26.24 8.77 12.08
N VAL A 105 26.20 7.46 12.35
CA VAL A 105 26.25 6.89 13.71
C VAL A 105 27.58 7.21 14.40
N GLN A 106 28.69 7.12 13.66
CA GLN A 106 30.02 7.48 14.19
C GLN A 106 30.14 8.97 14.53
N LEU A 107 29.45 9.82 13.78
CA LEU A 107 29.46 11.28 13.96
C LEU A 107 28.47 11.79 15.03
N ARG A 108 27.71 10.91 15.70
CA ARG A 108 26.55 11.29 16.56
C ARG A 108 25.59 12.27 15.87
N GLN A 109 25.54 12.25 14.53
CA GLN A 109 24.64 13.07 13.75
C GLN A 109 23.30 12.33 13.62
N THR A 110 22.22 13.06 13.83
CA THR A 110 20.81 12.58 13.92
C THR A 110 20.27 11.94 12.63
N THR A 111 21.09 11.77 11.59
CA THR A 111 20.66 11.64 10.18
C THR A 111 20.94 10.26 9.55
N GLY A 112 20.96 9.18 10.33
CA GLY A 112 21.24 7.85 9.80
C GLY A 112 19.98 7.09 9.38
N LEU A 113 19.58 7.19 8.10
CA LEU A 113 18.47 6.43 7.53
C LEU A 113 19.00 5.27 6.66
N VAL A 114 18.57 4.03 6.93
CA VAL A 114 18.95 2.83 6.14
C VAL A 114 17.71 2.16 5.59
N GLU A 115 17.70 1.98 4.28
CA GLU A 115 16.65 1.27 3.56
C GLU A 115 16.98 -0.23 3.47
N LEU A 116 16.04 -1.07 3.91
CA LEU A 116 16.03 -2.50 3.64
C LEU A 116 14.69 -2.86 3.01
N ILE A 117 14.70 -2.99 1.69
CA ILE A 117 13.62 -3.63 0.94
C ILE A 117 13.84 -5.15 0.97
N THR A 118 12.80 -5.87 1.40
CA THR A 118 12.62 -7.31 1.14
C THR A 118 11.38 -7.45 0.26
N ASN A 119 11.19 -8.60 -0.42
CA ASN A 119 10.14 -8.76 -1.45
C ASN A 119 8.72 -8.35 -1.02
N ASP A 120 8.40 -8.35 0.29
CA ASP A 120 7.05 -8.05 0.79
C ASP A 120 7.00 -6.84 1.75
N VAL A 121 8.15 -6.20 2.03
CA VAL A 121 8.26 -5.16 3.07
C VAL A 121 9.30 -4.13 2.69
N PHE A 122 8.87 -2.88 2.68
CA PHE A 122 9.71 -1.71 2.73
C PHE A 122 10.01 -1.39 4.19
N SER A 123 11.29 -1.33 4.57
CA SER A 123 11.67 -0.96 5.92
C SER A 123 12.78 0.06 5.94
N ILE A 124 12.68 1.01 6.86
CA ILE A 124 13.62 2.10 7.00
C ILE A 124 14.04 2.21 8.48
N SER A 125 15.34 2.20 8.74
CA SER A 125 15.87 2.56 10.06
C SER A 125 15.71 4.05 10.31
N VAL A 126 15.07 4.39 11.44
CA VAL A 126 14.85 5.76 11.90
C VAL A 126 15.50 5.95 13.26
N GLY A 127 16.11 7.10 13.50
CA GLY A 127 16.88 7.38 14.72
C GLY A 127 16.32 8.54 15.52
N ALA A 128 16.64 8.57 16.80
CA ALA A 128 16.43 9.71 17.70
C ALA A 128 14.99 10.27 17.74
N LEU A 129 14.03 9.43 18.15
CA LEU A 129 12.64 9.84 18.38
C LEU A 129 12.47 10.35 19.83
N PRO A 130 12.25 11.66 20.05
CA PRO A 130 12.14 12.25 21.39
C PRO A 130 10.82 11.88 22.07
N ILE A 131 10.85 11.84 23.41
CA ILE A 131 9.69 11.51 24.25
C ILE A 131 8.55 12.51 23.99
N GLY A 132 7.33 11.99 23.83
CA GLY A 132 6.11 12.78 23.73
C GLY A 132 5.91 13.51 22.41
N LYS A 133 6.82 13.33 21.44
CA LYS A 133 6.75 14.01 20.14
C LYS A 133 5.93 13.24 19.11
N MET A 134 5.35 13.98 18.18
CA MET A 134 4.65 13.41 17.02
C MET A 134 5.63 13.14 15.89
N ILE A 135 5.53 11.93 15.33
CA ILE A 135 6.28 11.50 14.15
C ILE A 135 5.29 11.41 13.00
N THR A 136 5.53 12.19 11.95
CA THR A 136 4.75 12.13 10.72
C THR A 136 5.57 11.40 9.66
N THR A 137 5.03 10.33 9.10
CA THR A 137 5.64 9.61 7.98
C THR A 137 4.76 9.72 6.76
N THR A 138 5.34 10.05 5.61
CA THR A 138 4.66 10.11 4.32
C THR A 138 5.34 9.13 3.37
N VAL A 139 4.59 8.13 2.91
CA VAL A 139 5.00 7.18 1.87
C VAL A 139 4.22 7.49 0.60
N THR A 140 4.90 7.62 -0.53
CA THR A 140 4.27 7.71 -1.85
C THR A 140 4.61 6.45 -2.64
N TYR A 141 3.61 5.82 -3.23
CA TYR A 141 3.77 4.63 -4.05
C TYR A 141 2.85 4.63 -5.27
N MET A 142 3.21 3.83 -6.26
CA MET A 142 2.45 3.64 -7.49
C MET A 142 1.89 2.22 -7.59
N LEU A 143 0.71 2.11 -8.19
CA LEU A 143 0.00 0.86 -8.47
C LEU A 143 -0.51 0.87 -9.92
N ASN A 144 -0.49 -0.31 -10.55
CA ASN A 144 -1.31 -0.60 -11.72
C ASN A 144 -2.61 -1.28 -11.25
N LEU A 145 -3.74 -0.72 -11.64
CA LEU A 145 -5.09 -1.10 -11.23
C LEU A 145 -5.80 -2.05 -12.22
N MET A 146 -5.16 -2.37 -13.35
CA MET A 146 -5.71 -3.33 -14.31
C MET A 146 -5.67 -4.75 -13.73
N GLU A 147 -6.83 -5.39 -13.67
CA GLU A 147 -7.00 -6.80 -13.33
C GLU A 147 -7.22 -7.60 -14.62
N ASP A 148 -6.67 -8.81 -14.71
CA ASP A 148 -6.61 -9.59 -15.95
C ASP A 148 -8.00 -10.01 -16.48
N ASP A 149 -9.03 -10.04 -15.63
CA ASP A 149 -10.36 -10.56 -15.95
C ASP A 149 -11.46 -9.49 -16.11
N ALA A 150 -11.18 -8.21 -15.81
CA ALA A 150 -12.17 -7.14 -15.80
C ALA A 150 -11.90 -6.10 -16.91
N THR A 151 -12.62 -6.21 -18.03
CA THR A 151 -12.40 -5.34 -19.21
C THR A 151 -12.83 -3.88 -19.02
N ASN A 152 -13.66 -3.61 -18.02
CA ASN A 152 -14.38 -2.33 -17.88
C ASN A 152 -14.43 -1.84 -16.44
N GLN A 153 -13.65 -2.44 -15.55
CA GLN A 153 -13.61 -2.07 -14.15
C GLN A 153 -12.18 -2.15 -13.62
N ILE A 154 -11.77 -1.12 -12.90
CA ILE A 154 -10.53 -1.10 -12.14
C ILE A 154 -10.84 -1.03 -10.64
N ARG A 155 -9.91 -1.53 -9.83
CA ARG A 155 -10.04 -1.61 -8.37
C ARG A 155 -8.82 -1.01 -7.70
N LEU A 156 -9.04 0.03 -6.92
CA LEU A 156 -8.05 0.56 -5.99
C LEU A 156 -8.29 -0.03 -4.62
N GLN A 157 -7.30 -0.75 -4.09
CA GLN A 157 -7.33 -1.34 -2.76
C GLN A 157 -6.32 -0.65 -1.84
N ILE A 158 -6.80 -0.13 -0.71
CA ILE A 158 -5.99 0.44 0.37
C ILE A 158 -6.04 -0.55 1.54
N PRO A 159 -4.90 -1.23 1.83
CA PRO A 159 -4.85 -2.25 2.87
C PRO A 159 -5.13 -1.69 4.27
N ILE A 160 -5.91 -2.44 5.05
CA ILE A 160 -6.25 -2.17 6.46
C ILE A 160 -5.04 -1.99 7.37
N VAL A 161 -3.92 -2.63 7.01
CA VAL A 161 -2.64 -2.55 7.75
C VAL A 161 -2.06 -1.14 7.80
N LEU A 162 -2.50 -0.23 6.92
CA LEU A 162 -2.13 1.19 6.93
C LEU A 162 -2.85 1.99 8.02
N SER A 163 -4.01 1.50 8.48
CA SER A 163 -4.81 2.11 9.54
C SER A 163 -4.71 1.38 10.88
N HIS A 164 -4.17 0.17 10.94
CA HIS A 164 -4.01 -0.56 12.18
C HIS A 164 -2.69 -0.25 12.87
N GLY A 165 -2.66 0.82 13.66
CA GLY A 165 -1.61 1.03 14.66
C GLY A 165 -1.82 0.21 15.92
N ALA A 166 -0.78 0.07 16.74
CA ALA A 166 -0.90 -0.58 18.04
C ALA A 166 -1.92 0.17 18.93
N ALA A 167 -2.66 -0.60 19.74
CA ALA A 167 -3.65 -0.09 20.67
C ALA A 167 -3.02 0.95 21.63
N GLY A 168 -3.74 2.05 21.89
CA GLY A 168 -3.29 3.09 22.82
C GLY A 168 -3.20 4.51 22.24
N HIS A 169 -4.00 4.84 21.22
CA HIS A 169 -4.18 6.23 20.79
C HIS A 169 -4.66 7.07 21.98
N LYS A 170 -3.98 8.19 22.24
CA LYS A 170 -4.25 9.01 23.43
C LYS A 170 -5.03 10.28 23.10
N ARG A 171 -5.08 10.71 21.83
CA ARG A 171 -5.83 11.90 21.44
C ARG A 171 -7.18 11.54 20.88
N ILE A 172 -8.19 12.29 21.31
CA ILE A 172 -9.50 12.31 20.68
C ILE A 172 -9.38 13.23 19.46
N LEU A 173 -9.42 12.64 18.28
CA LEU A 173 -9.41 13.37 17.01
C LEU A 173 -10.81 13.31 16.39
N PRO A 174 -11.21 14.32 15.58
CA PRO A 174 -12.50 14.29 14.90
C PRO A 174 -12.57 13.15 13.88
N HIS A 175 -11.42 12.79 13.28
CA HIS A 175 -11.30 11.67 12.35
C HIS A 175 -9.91 11.04 12.52
N HIS A 176 -9.88 9.72 12.72
CA HIS A 176 -8.65 8.94 12.76
C HIS A 176 -8.24 8.49 11.35
N ILE A 177 -9.19 8.38 10.42
CA ILE A 177 -8.95 8.07 9.01
C ILE A 177 -9.56 9.11 8.09
N SER A 178 -8.77 9.55 7.12
CA SER A 178 -9.23 10.36 5.99
C SER A 178 -8.67 9.78 4.70
N ILE A 179 -9.55 9.53 3.74
CA ILE A 179 -9.19 9.03 2.41
C ILE A 179 -9.78 10.01 1.39
N SER A 180 -8.93 10.60 0.56
CA SER A 180 -9.32 11.52 -0.51
C SER A 180 -8.83 10.94 -1.83
N ILE A 181 -9.72 10.79 -2.81
CA ILE A 181 -9.42 10.12 -4.07
C ILE A 181 -9.85 11.02 -5.21
N ASP A 182 -8.90 11.39 -6.05
CA ASP A 182 -9.12 12.11 -7.28
C ASP A 182 -8.93 11.15 -8.45
N VAL A 183 -9.95 11.04 -9.29
CA VAL A 183 -10.01 10.11 -10.41
C VAL A 183 -10.10 10.92 -11.70
N CYS A 184 -9.16 10.69 -12.60
CA CYS A 184 -9.16 11.23 -13.96
C CYS A 184 -9.12 10.08 -14.95
N MET A 185 -10.18 9.93 -15.74
CA MET A 185 -10.31 8.87 -16.74
C MET A 185 -10.14 9.44 -18.15
N GLN A 186 -9.73 8.60 -19.10
CA GLN A 186 -9.69 8.98 -20.52
C GLN A 186 -11.07 8.96 -21.18
N ASP A 187 -11.97 8.11 -20.69
CA ASP A 187 -13.39 7.98 -21.08
C ASP A 187 -14.32 8.17 -19.88
N THR A 188 -15.62 8.35 -20.12
CA THR A 188 -16.59 8.66 -19.05
C THR A 188 -16.63 7.54 -18.00
N ALA A 189 -16.49 7.93 -16.72
CA ALA A 189 -16.69 7.00 -15.61
C ALA A 189 -18.19 6.73 -15.43
N ARG A 190 -18.60 5.47 -15.64
CA ARG A 190 -19.99 5.03 -15.47
C ARG A 190 -20.39 4.93 -14.01
N SER A 191 -19.47 4.52 -13.14
CA SER A 191 -19.73 4.45 -11.71
C SER A 191 -18.44 4.50 -10.90
N ILE A 192 -18.48 5.22 -9.78
CA ILE A 192 -17.42 5.23 -8.76
C ILE A 192 -18.09 4.92 -7.42
N ALA A 193 -17.74 3.79 -6.82
CA ALA A 193 -18.33 3.37 -5.55
C ALA A 193 -17.37 2.49 -4.75
N SER A 194 -17.50 2.56 -3.43
CA SER A 194 -16.82 1.62 -2.54
C SER A 194 -17.79 0.55 -2.04
N PRO A 195 -17.59 -0.74 -2.38
CA PRO A 195 -18.40 -1.82 -1.82
C PRO A 195 -18.10 -2.07 -0.33
N THR A 196 -16.90 -1.70 0.15
CA THR A 196 -16.50 -1.92 1.55
C THR A 196 -16.85 -0.76 2.46
N HIS A 197 -16.89 0.47 1.95
CA HIS A 197 -17.11 1.68 2.75
C HIS A 197 -18.21 2.55 2.12
N LEU A 198 -19.46 2.23 2.44
CA LEU A 198 -20.66 2.85 1.84
C LEU A 198 -20.83 4.36 2.10
N MET A 199 -20.07 4.94 3.05
CA MET A 199 -20.10 6.37 3.37
C MET A 199 -19.15 7.23 2.53
N LEU A 200 -18.70 6.71 1.38
CA LEU A 200 -17.93 7.49 0.42
C LEU A 200 -18.76 8.67 -0.09
N THR A 201 -18.28 9.89 0.15
CA THR A 201 -18.90 11.12 -0.33
C THR A 201 -18.29 11.49 -1.68
N ILE A 202 -19.10 11.58 -2.72
CA ILE A 202 -18.67 12.05 -4.04
C ILE A 202 -18.78 13.59 -4.05
N LEU A 203 -17.68 14.27 -4.33
CA LEU A 203 -17.51 15.72 -4.31
C LEU A 203 -17.60 16.35 -5.72
N ASP A 204 -18.12 15.61 -6.70
CA ASP A 204 -18.13 15.94 -8.13
C ASP A 204 -18.22 17.43 -8.44
N ASN A 205 -17.21 17.92 -9.15
CA ASN A 205 -17.26 19.21 -9.81
C ASN A 205 -18.03 19.02 -11.12
N ARG A 206 -19.27 19.53 -11.20
CA ARG A 206 -20.24 19.30 -12.31
C ARG A 206 -19.79 19.76 -13.71
N SER A 207 -18.51 20.10 -13.90
CA SER A 207 -17.96 20.66 -15.12
C SER A 207 -17.23 19.63 -16.01
N ASN A 208 -16.83 18.46 -15.51
CA ASN A 208 -16.11 17.46 -16.32
C ASN A 208 -16.50 16.02 -15.97
N ALA A 209 -17.13 15.29 -16.89
CA ALA A 209 -17.54 13.87 -16.71
C ALA A 209 -16.37 12.87 -16.64
N MET A 210 -15.14 13.38 -16.75
CA MET A 210 -13.89 12.64 -16.77
C MET A 210 -13.14 12.71 -15.46
N SER A 211 -13.51 13.67 -14.60
CA SER A 211 -12.80 13.98 -13.36
C SER A 211 -13.76 13.92 -12.19
N HIS A 212 -13.44 13.07 -11.22
CA HIS A 212 -14.26 12.83 -10.04
C HIS A 212 -13.41 12.90 -8.79
N SER A 213 -13.90 13.62 -7.79
CA SER A 213 -13.27 13.68 -6.47
C SER A 213 -14.18 13.01 -5.46
N SER A 214 -13.61 12.21 -4.57
CA SER A 214 -14.37 11.55 -3.51
C SER A 214 -13.60 11.56 -2.20
N GLN A 215 -14.35 11.53 -1.10
CA GLN A 215 -13.78 11.55 0.24
C GLN A 215 -14.49 10.58 1.17
N TYR A 216 -13.71 9.88 1.98
CA TYR A 216 -14.16 9.06 3.08
C TYR A 216 -13.49 9.52 4.38
N LEU A 217 -14.31 9.74 5.42
CA LEU A 217 -13.86 10.16 6.73
C LEU A 217 -14.40 9.18 7.77
N SER A 218 -13.56 8.77 8.72
CA SER A 218 -13.96 7.88 9.80
C SER A 218 -13.37 8.30 11.14
N GLN A 219 -14.20 8.21 12.17
CA GLN A 219 -13.79 8.38 13.58
C GLN A 219 -13.00 7.18 14.09
N ASP A 220 -13.20 5.99 13.51
CA ASP A 220 -12.45 4.79 13.85
C ASP A 220 -11.44 4.42 12.76
N PHE A 221 -10.45 3.62 13.13
CA PHE A 221 -9.56 2.96 12.16
C PHE A 221 -10.32 1.92 11.32
N LEU A 222 -9.82 1.61 10.11
CA LEU A 222 -10.50 0.66 9.23
C LEU A 222 -10.53 -0.75 9.85
N THR A 223 -11.62 -1.47 9.64
CA THR A 223 -11.81 -2.86 10.09
C THR A 223 -11.70 -3.89 8.96
N GLN A 224 -11.61 -3.41 7.72
CA GLN A 224 -11.37 -4.17 6.50
C GLN A 224 -10.66 -3.27 5.48
N ASP A 225 -10.16 -3.86 4.40
CA ASP A 225 -9.53 -3.08 3.33
C ASP A 225 -10.53 -2.11 2.69
N PHE A 226 -10.06 -0.89 2.42
CA PHE A 226 -10.82 0.05 1.64
C PHE A 226 -10.67 -0.28 0.16
N VAL A 227 -11.80 -0.46 -0.53
CA VAL A 227 -11.83 -0.83 -1.95
C VAL A 227 -12.67 0.21 -2.67
N LEU A 228 -12.10 0.82 -3.70
CA LEU A 228 -12.82 1.66 -4.64
C LEU A 228 -12.92 0.93 -5.98
N CYS A 229 -14.16 0.73 -6.44
CA CYS A 229 -14.45 0.19 -7.76
C CYS A 229 -14.81 1.34 -8.69
N ILE A 230 -14.08 1.45 -9.80
CA ILE A 230 -14.35 2.42 -10.85
C ILE A 230 -14.70 1.63 -12.11
N ALA A 231 -15.91 1.83 -12.63
CA ALA A 231 -16.30 1.31 -13.94
C ALA A 231 -16.25 2.45 -14.94
N ALA A 232 -15.48 2.30 -16.00
CA ALA A 232 -15.35 3.27 -17.07
C ALA A 232 -15.50 2.56 -18.42
N ASP A 233 -15.84 3.33 -19.44
CA ASP A 233 -15.73 2.84 -20.82
C ASP A 233 -14.27 2.89 -21.27
N GLY A 234 -13.96 2.18 -22.35
CA GLY A 234 -12.67 2.32 -23.02
C GLY A 234 -11.52 1.55 -22.38
N LEU A 235 -11.52 1.19 -21.08
CA LEU A 235 -10.37 0.61 -20.34
C LEU A 235 -9.60 -0.56 -21.02
N ASP A 236 -10.27 -1.31 -21.90
CA ASP A 236 -9.67 -2.40 -22.70
C ASP A 236 -9.14 -1.96 -24.08
N THR A 237 -9.00 -0.65 -24.30
CA THR A 237 -8.51 -0.03 -25.52
C THR A 237 -7.11 0.53 -25.33
N LEU A 238 -6.54 1.12 -26.38
CA LEU A 238 -5.20 1.70 -26.32
C LEU A 238 -5.27 3.02 -25.56
N HIS A 239 -4.58 3.08 -24.43
CA HIS A 239 -4.54 4.27 -23.58
C HIS A 239 -3.13 4.80 -23.44
N CYS A 240 -3.01 6.12 -23.46
CA CYS A 240 -1.75 6.79 -23.17
C CYS A 240 -1.99 7.91 -22.17
N VAL A 241 -1.34 7.79 -21.01
CA VAL A 241 -1.30 8.86 -20.00
C VAL A 241 0.10 9.46 -20.04
N ALA A 242 0.17 10.78 -20.07
CA ALA A 242 1.43 11.51 -20.05
C ALA A 242 1.43 12.51 -18.88
N GLU A 243 2.50 12.49 -18.10
CA GLU A 243 2.75 13.47 -17.04
C GLU A 243 3.98 14.31 -17.41
N CYS A 244 3.85 15.62 -17.29
CA CYS A 244 4.93 16.56 -17.53
C CYS A 244 5.49 17.04 -16.18
N ALA A 245 6.62 16.49 -15.75
CA ALA A 245 7.26 16.86 -14.48
C ALA A 245 7.93 18.26 -14.55
N SER A 246 8.31 18.71 -15.75
CA SER A 246 8.83 20.05 -16.02
C SER A 246 8.70 20.37 -17.52
N THR A 247 9.10 21.57 -17.95
CA THR A 247 9.12 21.94 -19.39
C THR A 247 10.00 21.05 -20.27
N SER A 248 10.82 20.16 -19.69
CA SER A 248 11.81 19.36 -20.42
C SER A 248 11.68 17.85 -20.28
N ALA A 249 10.82 17.35 -19.39
CA ALA A 249 10.69 15.92 -19.12
C ALA A 249 9.22 15.50 -19.08
N VAL A 250 8.89 14.54 -19.94
CA VAL A 250 7.56 13.93 -20.05
C VAL A 250 7.70 12.44 -19.75
N ALA A 251 6.97 11.95 -18.76
CA ALA A 251 6.78 10.54 -18.52
C ALA A 251 5.50 10.09 -19.24
N MET A 252 5.56 8.99 -19.96
CA MET A 252 4.39 8.44 -20.66
C MET A 252 4.21 6.98 -20.26
N GLN A 253 2.97 6.64 -19.91
CA GLN A 253 2.52 5.26 -19.77
C GLN A 253 1.64 4.94 -20.98
N LEU A 254 1.93 3.80 -21.62
CA LEU A 254 1.15 3.27 -22.72
C LEU A 254 0.58 1.91 -22.32
N ASN A 255 -0.75 1.80 -22.27
CA ASN A 255 -1.43 0.54 -22.07
C ASN A 255 -1.92 0.01 -23.42
N ILE A 256 -1.47 -1.19 -23.77
CA ILE A 256 -1.85 -1.88 -25.00
C ILE A 256 -2.55 -3.17 -24.59
N VAL A 257 -3.83 -3.27 -24.89
CA VAL A 257 -4.62 -4.49 -24.70
C VAL A 257 -4.83 -5.14 -26.08
N PRO A 258 -3.96 -6.06 -26.51
CA PRO A 258 -4.08 -6.67 -27.83
C PRO A 258 -5.30 -7.58 -27.87
N LYS A 259 -6.31 -7.20 -28.66
CA LYS A 259 -7.48 -8.04 -28.93
C LYS A 259 -7.13 -9.02 -30.04
N PHE A 260 -6.79 -10.25 -29.67
CA PHE A 260 -6.58 -11.33 -30.62
C PHE A 260 -7.91 -12.00 -30.93
N ASN A 261 -8.25 -12.08 -32.22
CA ASN A 261 -9.31 -12.99 -32.69
C ASN A 261 -8.76 -14.41 -32.68
N LEU A 262 -8.65 -14.99 -31.48
CA LEU A 262 -8.25 -16.38 -31.33
C LEU A 262 -9.39 -17.27 -31.82
N LEU A 263 -9.02 -18.33 -32.55
CA LEU A 263 -9.99 -19.36 -32.91
C LEU A 263 -10.51 -20.01 -31.62
N PRO A 264 -11.83 -20.27 -31.51
CA PRO A 264 -12.38 -20.98 -30.37
C PRO A 264 -11.64 -22.30 -30.17
N ILE A 265 -11.16 -22.54 -28.95
CA ILE A 265 -10.50 -23.80 -28.64
C ILE A 265 -11.60 -24.86 -28.53
N VAL A 266 -11.72 -25.69 -29.56
CA VAL A 266 -12.84 -26.62 -29.73
C VAL A 266 -12.87 -27.70 -28.65
N ASN A 267 -11.68 -28.15 -28.20
CA ASN A 267 -11.53 -29.12 -27.14
C ASN A 267 -10.35 -28.73 -26.26
N GLN A 268 -10.52 -28.79 -24.95
CA GLN A 268 -9.48 -28.56 -23.96
C GLN A 268 -9.44 -29.74 -23.00
N GLU A 269 -8.25 -30.29 -22.79
CA GLU A 269 -8.00 -31.32 -21.79
C GLU A 269 -7.45 -30.64 -20.53
N TYR A 270 -8.12 -30.86 -19.40
CA TYR A 270 -7.72 -30.33 -18.10
C TYR A 270 -7.30 -31.49 -17.19
N ILE A 271 -6.03 -31.53 -16.81
CA ILE A 271 -5.48 -32.57 -15.92
C ILE A 271 -5.16 -31.93 -14.57
N PHE A 272 -5.85 -32.36 -13.52
CA PHE A 272 -5.60 -31.92 -12.15
C PHE A 272 -4.69 -32.93 -11.44
N LEU A 273 -3.47 -32.52 -11.08
CA LEU A 273 -2.61 -33.29 -10.18
C LEU A 273 -2.78 -32.77 -8.75
N VAL A 274 -3.17 -33.65 -7.82
CA VAL A 274 -3.37 -33.31 -6.40
C VAL A 274 -2.49 -34.20 -5.55
N ASP A 275 -1.76 -33.61 -4.61
CA ASP A 275 -0.99 -34.36 -3.61
C ASP A 275 -1.95 -34.97 -2.57
N CYS A 276 -1.81 -36.28 -2.35
CA CYS A 276 -2.56 -37.06 -1.36
C CYS A 276 -1.63 -37.68 -0.30
N SER A 277 -0.41 -37.16 -0.15
CA SER A 277 0.54 -37.61 0.87
C SER A 277 -0.02 -37.44 2.28
N GLY A 278 0.53 -38.17 3.26
CA GLY A 278 0.09 -38.06 4.66
C GLY A 278 0.20 -36.65 5.26
N SER A 279 0.98 -35.74 4.65
CA SER A 279 1.08 -34.33 5.06
C SER A 279 -0.14 -33.47 4.70
N MET A 280 -1.05 -34.03 3.89
CA MET A 280 -2.30 -33.41 3.45
C MET A 280 -3.49 -33.75 4.35
N GLU A 281 -3.32 -34.61 5.35
CA GLU A 281 -4.39 -35.03 6.25
C GLU A 281 -5.05 -33.84 6.98
N GLY A 282 -6.35 -33.96 7.26
CA GLY A 282 -7.15 -32.93 7.92
C GLY A 282 -7.58 -31.81 6.97
N SER A 283 -7.50 -30.55 7.42
CA SER A 283 -8.10 -29.41 6.72
C SER A 283 -7.49 -29.11 5.33
N ARG A 284 -6.27 -29.60 5.06
CA ARG A 284 -5.59 -29.37 3.78
C ARG A 284 -6.23 -30.16 2.64
N ILE A 285 -6.47 -31.47 2.84
CA ILE A 285 -7.13 -32.29 1.81
C ILE A 285 -8.60 -31.89 1.64
N GLU A 286 -9.29 -31.49 2.71
CA GLU A 286 -10.66 -30.94 2.62
C GLU A 286 -10.70 -29.65 1.80
N THR A 287 -9.73 -28.74 2.00
CA THR A 287 -9.63 -27.52 1.20
C THR A 287 -9.32 -27.85 -0.27
N ALA A 288 -8.40 -28.79 -0.52
CA ALA A 288 -8.07 -29.23 -1.88
C ALA A 288 -9.29 -29.81 -2.62
N GLN A 289 -10.12 -30.59 -1.92
CA GLN A 289 -11.38 -31.10 -2.47
C GLN A 289 -12.35 -29.96 -2.81
N HIS A 290 -12.56 -28.99 -1.91
CA HIS A 290 -13.44 -27.85 -2.18
C HIS A 290 -12.98 -27.03 -3.38
N VAL A 291 -11.67 -26.76 -3.49
CA VAL A 291 -11.09 -26.04 -4.62
C VAL A 291 -11.27 -26.83 -5.92
N LEU A 292 -11.02 -28.14 -5.91
CA LEU A 292 -11.22 -28.98 -7.10
C LEU A 292 -12.69 -28.97 -7.56
N VAL A 293 -13.64 -29.01 -6.63
CA VAL A 293 -15.08 -28.90 -6.96
C VAL A 293 -15.41 -27.53 -7.56
N MET A 294 -14.84 -26.44 -7.05
CA MET A 294 -15.03 -25.12 -7.66
C MET A 294 -14.45 -25.08 -9.08
N LEU A 295 -13.22 -25.57 -9.27
CA LEU A 295 -12.56 -25.59 -10.57
C LEU A 295 -13.35 -26.40 -11.60
N LEU A 296 -13.83 -27.59 -11.22
CA LEU A 296 -14.68 -28.42 -12.09
C LEU A 296 -15.99 -27.74 -12.50
N ARG A 297 -16.54 -26.85 -11.67
CA ARG A 297 -17.75 -26.07 -11.99
C ARG A 297 -17.47 -24.86 -12.88
N VAL A 298 -16.24 -24.36 -12.90
CA VAL A 298 -15.82 -23.17 -13.66
C VAL A 298 -15.13 -23.55 -14.98
N LEU A 299 -14.91 -24.85 -15.23
CA LEU A 299 -14.38 -25.32 -16.52
C LEU A 299 -15.29 -24.80 -17.66
N PRO A 300 -14.70 -24.19 -18.70
CA PRO A 300 -15.47 -23.71 -19.83
C PRO A 300 -16.17 -24.90 -20.51
N SER A 301 -17.50 -24.80 -20.61
CA SER A 301 -18.40 -25.76 -21.27
C SER A 301 -18.41 -25.60 -22.78
#